data_AF-A0A813AGD3-F1
#
_entry.id   AF-A0A813AGD3-F1
#
_cell.length_a   1.000
_cell.length_b   1.000
_cell.length_c   1.000
_cell.angle_alpha   90.00
_cell.angle_beta   90.00
_cell.angle_gamma   90.00
#
_symmetry.space_group_name_H-M   'P 1'
#
loop_
_entity.id
_entity.type
_entity.pdbx_description
1 polymer ?
#
loop_
_entity_poly.entity_id
_entity_poly.type
_entity_poly.pdbx_seq_one_letter_code
_entity_poly.pdbx_strand_id
1 'polypeptide(L)'
;MVERDTEVKDLRAQNEELKTALQSSAQLLNEVMTAGGSGGGPPSLQALTEPPGLEPGEGQEVPLEVQPVDHQIALESEAENLKGVNELAPLPELSGDTGVEFSDWLYVAEQAIGAMSDSASLWFERTLGAARDAYARYQMASPLERLAIAPKVSPELLEPKWVRLDRKVMTLVLNAMPKTVKEDAVTHRVTSVATALYRLHVLYSPGGTAERAAILKHLEGASAGESISEVIAALRKWRRYLTRSAEMQLTAPDPSILLKGVETIIAACVQKHGEMSFRLSLARNELQLQNRPTNETVLRFYDHALAEMQQALPVKWANKPGEQPRIKAIGAGTGEASTNSSPTASPNKGSRGTASTTPCKFFLSE
;
A
#
# COMPACT_ATOMS: atom_id res chain seq x y z
N MET A 1 -41.20 -13.92 17.87
CA MET A 1 -41.64 -12.71 18.61
C MET A 1 -41.06 -12.72 20.02
N VAL A 2 -41.12 -13.85 20.73
CA VAL A 2 -40.52 -14.06 22.07
C VAL A 2 -39.00 -13.79 22.14
N GLU A 3 -38.20 -14.18 21.15
CA GLU A 3 -36.74 -13.96 21.17
C GLU A 3 -36.32 -12.48 21.04
N ARG A 4 -37.11 -11.65 20.36
CA ARG A 4 -36.82 -10.21 20.30
C ARG A 4 -37.16 -9.51 21.60
N ASP A 5 -38.17 -10.00 22.32
CA ASP A 5 -38.56 -9.43 23.61
C ASP A 5 -37.52 -9.76 24.70
N THR A 6 -36.83 -10.90 24.61
CA THR A 6 -35.70 -11.22 25.49
C THR A 6 -34.48 -10.36 25.18
N GLU A 7 -34.12 -10.18 23.91
CA GLU A 7 -32.99 -9.35 23.50
C GLU A 7 -33.19 -7.88 23.89
N VAL A 8 -34.40 -7.33 23.72
CA VAL A 8 -34.74 -5.96 24.15
C VAL A 8 -34.67 -5.82 25.67
N LYS A 9 -34.99 -6.87 26.42
CA LYS A 9 -34.90 -6.85 27.89
C LYS A 9 -33.45 -6.85 28.36
N ASP A 10 -32.59 -7.64 27.73
CA ASP A 10 -31.16 -7.70 28.04
C ASP A 10 -30.46 -6.38 27.69
N LEU A 11 -30.79 -5.78 26.54
CA LEU A 11 -30.28 -4.46 26.15
C LEU A 11 -30.72 -3.35 27.12
N ARG A 12 -31.92 -3.45 27.70
CA ARG A 12 -32.38 -2.50 28.74
C ARG A 12 -31.61 -2.69 30.04
N ALA A 13 -31.33 -3.93 30.44
CA ALA A 13 -30.54 -4.22 31.63
C ALA A 13 -29.11 -3.66 31.50
N GLN A 14 -28.46 -3.88 30.36
CA GLN A 14 -27.13 -3.33 30.08
C GLN A 14 -27.12 -1.80 30.06
N ASN A 15 -28.16 -1.16 29.53
CA ASN A 15 -28.26 0.30 29.55
C ASN A 15 -28.41 0.87 30.96
N GLU A 16 -29.13 0.19 31.86
CA GLU A 16 -29.23 0.63 33.26
C GLU A 16 -27.91 0.45 34.02
N GLU A 17 -27.17 -0.63 33.76
CA GLU A 17 -25.82 -0.83 34.33
C GLU A 17 -24.82 0.23 33.84
N LEU A 18 -24.89 0.62 32.57
CA LEU A 18 -24.05 1.71 32.05
C LEU A 18 -24.41 3.06 32.67
N LYS A 19 -25.69 3.33 32.94
CA LYS A 19 -26.11 4.56 33.63
C LYS A 19 -25.62 4.61 35.08
N THR A 20 -25.66 3.50 35.81
CA THR A 20 -25.17 3.46 37.19
C THR A 20 -23.64 3.63 37.23
N ALA A 21 -22.91 3.02 36.29
CA ALA A 21 -21.47 3.22 36.16
C ALA A 21 -21.10 4.68 35.84
N LEU A 22 -21.86 5.35 34.96
CA LEU A 22 -21.67 6.77 34.64
C LEU A 22 -21.96 7.69 35.84
N GLN A 23 -22.97 7.36 36.65
CA GLN A 23 -23.28 8.11 37.86
C GLN A 23 -22.19 7.94 38.92
N SER A 24 -21.65 6.73 39.08
CA SER A 24 -20.54 6.47 40.00
C SER A 24 -19.27 7.21 39.58
N SER A 25 -18.93 7.24 38.29
CA SER A 25 -17.76 7.98 37.81
C SER A 25 -17.93 9.50 37.98
N ALA A 26 -19.14 10.04 37.79
CA ALA A 26 -19.45 11.43 38.06
C ALA A 26 -19.32 11.80 39.55
N GLN A 27 -19.70 10.88 40.46
CA GLN A 27 -19.51 11.07 41.90
C GLN A 27 -18.02 11.10 42.29
N LEU A 28 -17.22 10.17 41.76
CA LEU A 28 -15.77 10.13 42.01
C LEU A 28 -15.08 11.40 41.50
N LEU A 29 -15.47 11.91 40.32
CA LEU A 29 -14.94 13.17 39.80
C LEU A 29 -15.28 14.35 40.72
N ASN A 30 -16.48 14.37 41.30
CA ASN A 30 -16.89 15.43 42.22
C ASN A 30 -16.15 15.33 43.57
N GLU A 31 -15.84 14.12 44.05
CA GLU A 31 -15.01 13.91 45.25
C GLU A 31 -13.56 14.38 45.04
N VAL A 32 -12.97 14.11 43.88
CA VAL A 32 -11.62 14.62 43.54
C VAL A 32 -11.61 16.14 43.42
N MET A 33 -12.66 16.73 42.83
CA MET A 33 -12.78 18.19 42.69
C MET A 33 -13.03 18.90 44.02
N THR A 34 -13.71 18.25 44.97
CA THR A 34 -13.96 18.81 46.30
C THR A 34 -12.79 18.62 47.27
N ALA A 35 -11.97 17.57 47.08
CA ALA A 35 -10.73 17.36 47.83
C ALA A 35 -9.59 18.33 47.42
N GLY A 36 -9.66 18.96 46.24
CA GLY A 36 -8.67 19.92 45.75
C GLY A 36 -8.87 21.39 46.20
N GLY A 37 -9.84 21.66 47.08
CA GLY A 37 -10.33 23.02 47.37
C GLY A 37 -10.21 23.47 48.82
N SER A 38 -9.05 23.39 49.46
CA SER A 38 -8.74 24.26 50.60
C SER A 38 -7.24 24.40 50.83
N GLY A 39 -6.73 25.61 50.66
CA GLY A 39 -5.33 25.95 50.88
C GLY A 39 -4.98 25.97 52.37
N GLY A 40 -3.86 25.33 52.69
CA GLY A 40 -3.13 25.46 53.96
C GLY A 40 -1.73 24.92 53.76
N GLY A 41 -0.71 25.74 54.04
CA GLY A 41 0.72 25.45 53.78
C GLY A 41 1.26 24.21 54.49
N PRO A 42 2.52 23.82 54.20
CA PRO A 42 3.04 22.51 54.55
C PRO A 42 3.39 22.45 56.05
N PRO A 43 3.05 21.36 56.78
CA PRO A 43 3.65 21.10 58.07
C PRO A 43 4.96 20.33 57.91
N SER A 44 5.90 20.73 58.75
CA SER A 44 7.30 20.35 58.81
C SER A 44 7.51 18.88 59.20
N LEU A 45 8.59 18.29 58.66
CA LEU A 45 9.15 17.02 59.08
C LEU A 45 9.65 17.09 60.53
N GLN A 46 9.13 16.23 61.40
CA GLN A 46 9.81 15.86 62.66
C GLN A 46 9.69 14.37 62.97
N ALA A 47 10.88 13.81 63.22
CA ALA A 47 11.20 12.79 64.20
C ALA A 47 10.76 11.34 63.95
N LEU A 48 11.66 10.55 63.35
CA LEU A 48 11.92 9.17 63.76
C LEU A 48 13.44 8.88 63.72
N THR A 49 14.05 8.97 64.91
CA THR A 49 15.04 8.04 65.51
C THR A 49 16.08 7.31 64.64
N GLU A 50 17.35 7.66 64.84
CA GLU A 50 18.54 6.78 64.69
C GLU A 50 18.66 5.81 65.88
N PRO A 51 19.42 4.68 65.75
CA PRO A 51 20.82 4.66 66.24
C PRO A 51 21.74 3.65 65.45
N PRO A 52 22.98 3.33 65.89
CA PRO A 52 24.19 4.17 65.81
C PRO A 52 25.41 3.44 65.16
N GLY A 53 26.43 4.22 64.77
CA GLY A 53 27.83 3.77 64.83
C GLY A 53 28.61 3.68 63.51
N LEU A 54 29.51 4.64 63.28
CA LEU A 54 30.98 4.47 63.34
C LEU A 54 31.69 5.76 62.89
N GLU A 55 32.65 6.17 63.70
CA GLU A 55 33.52 7.35 63.62
C GLU A 55 34.58 7.28 62.48
N PRO A 56 35.31 8.38 62.19
CA PRO A 56 35.58 8.86 60.83
C PRO A 56 36.95 8.44 60.27
N GLY A 57 37.01 8.33 58.94
CA GLY A 57 38.26 8.20 58.17
C GLY A 57 38.47 9.44 57.30
N GLU A 58 39.58 10.14 57.53
CA GLU A 58 40.06 11.30 56.80
C GLU A 58 40.20 11.03 55.29
N GLY A 59 39.77 12.00 54.47
CA GLY A 59 39.83 11.87 53.02
C GLY A 59 39.55 13.20 52.31
N GLN A 60 40.55 14.08 52.32
CA GLN A 60 41.01 14.92 51.21
C GLN A 60 39.96 15.58 50.30
N GLU A 61 39.86 16.90 50.43
CA GLU A 61 39.08 17.82 49.61
C GLU A 61 39.36 17.67 48.11
N VAL A 62 38.28 17.48 47.33
CA VAL A 62 38.23 17.83 45.91
C VAL A 62 36.86 18.49 45.66
N PRO A 63 36.79 19.77 45.23
CA PRO A 63 35.51 20.43 44.99
C PRO A 63 34.84 19.86 43.74
N LEU A 64 33.68 19.22 43.91
CA LEU A 64 32.77 18.92 42.80
C LEU A 64 31.69 20.00 42.76
N GLU A 65 31.76 20.81 41.71
CA GLU A 65 30.76 21.78 41.31
C GLU A 65 29.43 21.07 41.02
N VAL A 66 28.48 21.19 41.96
CA VAL A 66 27.11 20.69 41.77
C VAL A 66 26.34 21.72 40.96
N GLN A 67 26.21 21.48 39.66
CA GLN A 67 25.20 22.17 38.85
C GLN A 67 23.81 21.70 39.32
N PRO A 68 22.86 22.62 39.58
CA PRO A 68 21.50 22.24 39.91
C PRO A 68 20.85 21.61 38.68
N VAL A 69 20.48 20.33 38.77
CA VAL A 69 19.65 19.66 37.77
C VAL A 69 18.25 20.20 37.93
N ASP A 70 17.90 21.23 37.16
CA ASP A 70 16.53 21.65 36.97
C ASP A 70 15.71 20.45 36.51
N HIS A 71 14.82 19.95 37.38
CA HIS A 71 13.71 19.10 36.98
C HIS A 71 12.66 19.96 36.26
N GLN A 72 13.06 20.50 35.12
CA GLN A 72 12.12 20.86 34.08
C GLN A 72 11.69 19.54 33.46
N ILE A 73 10.52 19.01 33.86
CA ILE A 73 9.75 18.13 32.97
C ILE A 73 9.35 19.03 31.81
N ALA A 74 10.26 19.20 30.86
CA ALA A 74 9.98 19.76 29.57
C ALA A 74 8.99 18.78 28.93
N LEU A 75 7.77 19.27 28.72
CA LEU A 75 6.93 18.82 27.63
C LEU A 75 7.73 19.01 26.34
N GLU A 76 8.66 18.10 26.08
CA GLU A 76 9.21 17.92 24.75
C GLU A 76 8.02 17.57 23.88
N SER A 77 7.59 18.56 23.11
CA SER A 77 6.80 18.36 21.91
C SER A 77 7.34 17.11 21.22
N GLU A 78 6.61 15.99 21.29
CA GLU A 78 6.80 14.79 20.49
C GLU A 78 6.58 15.16 19.01
N ALA A 79 7.46 15.99 18.48
CA ALA A 79 7.48 16.39 17.09
C ALA A 79 7.95 15.16 16.32
N GLU A 80 7.11 14.66 15.43
CA GLU A 80 7.41 13.44 14.69
C GLU A 80 8.76 13.52 13.97
N ASN A 81 9.59 12.51 14.19
CA ASN A 81 10.85 12.35 13.49
C ASN A 81 10.60 11.69 12.12
N LEU A 82 10.36 12.51 11.10
CA LEU A 82 10.02 12.07 9.75
C LEU A 82 11.25 11.50 8.99
N LYS A 83 11.16 10.26 8.55
CA LYS A 83 12.11 9.59 7.64
C LYS A 83 11.96 10.07 6.19
N GLY A 84 13.04 9.95 5.43
CA GLY A 84 13.25 10.56 4.10
C GLY A 84 12.46 9.96 2.93
N VAL A 85 11.13 9.85 3.05
CA VAL A 85 10.29 9.68 1.86
C VAL A 85 10.25 11.02 1.14
N ASN A 86 10.96 11.06 0.01
CA ASN A 86 11.17 12.29 -0.72
C ASN A 86 10.06 12.54 -1.75
N GLU A 87 9.51 11.48 -2.34
CA GLU A 87 8.54 11.59 -3.44
C GLU A 87 7.54 10.43 -3.42
N LEU A 88 6.30 10.71 -3.84
CA LEU A 88 5.30 9.68 -4.17
C LEU A 88 5.38 9.39 -5.67
N ALA A 89 4.93 8.19 -6.06
CA ALA A 89 4.72 7.89 -7.48
C ALA A 89 3.80 8.95 -8.12
N PRO A 90 4.00 9.31 -9.40
CA PRO A 90 3.08 10.22 -10.07
C PRO A 90 1.69 9.58 -10.18
N LEU A 91 0.65 10.40 -10.00
CA LEU A 91 -0.74 10.01 -10.24
C LEU A 91 -0.97 9.74 -11.74
N PRO A 92 -1.85 8.80 -12.10
CA PRO A 92 -2.17 8.53 -13.50
C PRO A 92 -2.84 9.75 -14.16
N GLU A 93 -2.63 9.92 -15.46
CA GLU A 93 -3.26 11.01 -16.22
C GLU A 93 -4.78 10.78 -16.29
N LEU A 94 -5.57 11.84 -16.12
CA LEU A 94 -7.03 11.73 -16.03
C LEU A 94 -7.66 11.42 -17.40
N SER A 95 -7.85 10.14 -17.69
CA SER A 95 -8.37 9.64 -18.98
C SER A 95 -9.77 9.01 -18.91
N GLY A 96 -10.51 9.23 -17.82
CA GLY A 96 -11.91 8.83 -17.65
C GLY A 96 -12.15 7.42 -17.07
N ASP A 97 -11.27 6.46 -17.35
CA ASP A 97 -11.28 5.11 -16.75
C ASP A 97 -10.00 4.86 -15.94
N THR A 98 -9.84 5.66 -14.89
CA THR A 98 -8.62 5.69 -14.06
C THR A 98 -8.87 5.30 -12.61
N GLY A 99 -10.09 4.87 -12.27
CA GLY A 99 -10.45 4.53 -10.89
C GLY A 99 -9.65 3.36 -10.33
N VAL A 100 -9.36 2.34 -11.16
CA VAL A 100 -8.50 1.23 -10.77
C VAL A 100 -7.04 1.68 -10.57
N GLU A 101 -6.51 2.46 -11.51
CA GLU A 101 -5.13 2.96 -11.45
C GLU A 101 -4.91 3.91 -10.27
N PHE A 102 -5.92 4.71 -9.93
CA PHE A 102 -5.93 5.53 -8.74
C PHE A 102 -5.95 4.70 -7.44
N SER A 103 -6.73 3.62 -7.40
CA SER A 103 -6.72 2.71 -6.24
C SER A 103 -5.35 2.05 -6.05
N ASP A 104 -4.71 1.61 -7.13
CA ASP A 104 -3.36 1.06 -7.11
C ASP A 104 -2.33 2.11 -6.64
N TRP A 105 -2.43 3.35 -7.14
CA TRP A 105 -1.59 4.45 -6.69
C TRP A 105 -1.77 4.73 -5.20
N LEU A 106 -3.01 4.76 -4.72
CA LEU A 106 -3.34 5.04 -3.33
C LEU A 106 -2.76 3.98 -2.40
N TYR A 107 -2.82 2.71 -2.81
CA TYR A 107 -2.18 1.60 -2.08
C TYR A 107 -0.67 1.82 -1.95
N VAL A 108 0.03 2.17 -3.04
CA VAL A 108 1.48 2.44 -2.98
C VAL A 108 1.79 3.68 -2.14
N ALA A 109 0.97 4.73 -2.26
CA ALA A 109 1.14 5.97 -1.50
C ALA A 109 0.96 5.75 0.01
N GLU A 110 -0.02 4.95 0.41
CA GLU A 110 -0.25 4.56 1.80
C GLU A 110 0.98 3.88 2.41
N GLN A 111 1.57 2.92 1.70
CA GLN A 111 2.79 2.25 2.15
C GLN A 111 3.98 3.21 2.25
N ALA A 112 4.13 4.11 1.29
CA ALA A 112 5.20 5.10 1.29
C ALA A 112 5.04 6.08 2.46
N ILE A 113 3.85 6.60 2.71
CA ILE A 113 3.57 7.53 3.81
C ILE A 113 3.73 6.84 5.16
N GLY A 114 3.24 5.60 5.28
CA GLY A 114 3.37 4.82 6.51
C GLY A 114 4.82 4.55 6.92
N ALA A 115 5.76 4.54 5.96
CA ALA A 115 7.19 4.39 6.25
C ALA A 115 7.87 5.67 6.79
N MET A 116 7.18 6.82 6.81
CA MET A 116 7.74 8.10 7.23
C MET A 116 7.96 8.20 8.74
N SER A 117 7.04 7.70 9.55
CA SER A 117 7.17 7.66 11.02
C SER A 117 6.36 6.49 11.57
N ASP A 118 6.63 6.07 12.79
CA ASP A 118 5.97 4.92 13.40
C ASP A 118 4.45 5.17 13.60
N SER A 119 4.06 6.44 13.66
CA SER A 119 2.69 6.93 13.82
C SER A 119 2.03 7.39 12.51
N ALA A 120 2.78 7.55 11.41
CA ALA A 120 2.26 8.05 10.13
C ALA A 120 1.21 7.12 9.51
N SER A 121 1.39 5.80 9.61
CA SER A 121 0.45 4.81 9.06
C SER A 121 -0.95 5.01 9.65
N LEU A 122 -1.03 5.09 10.98
CA LEU A 122 -2.29 5.23 11.70
C LEU A 122 -2.94 6.60 11.43
N TRP A 123 -2.14 7.67 11.37
CA TRP A 123 -2.65 8.99 11.02
C TRP A 123 -3.19 9.03 9.59
N PHE A 124 -2.46 8.44 8.64
CA PHE A 124 -2.87 8.42 7.23
C PHE A 124 -4.13 7.57 7.04
N GLU A 125 -4.21 6.40 7.66
CA GLU A 125 -5.39 5.54 7.65
C GLU A 125 -6.65 6.31 8.10
N ARG A 126 -6.58 7.02 9.24
CA ARG A 126 -7.72 7.80 9.74
C ARG A 126 -8.04 9.01 8.88
N THR A 127 -7.03 9.68 8.35
CA THR A 127 -7.19 10.82 7.42
C THR A 127 -7.85 10.38 6.12
N LEU A 128 -7.42 9.23 5.59
CA LEU A 128 -8.01 8.59 4.42
C LEU A 128 -9.43 8.10 4.71
N GLY A 129 -9.69 7.58 5.91
CA GLY A 129 -11.04 7.24 6.39
C GLY A 129 -11.99 8.44 6.31
N ALA A 130 -11.60 9.59 6.85
CA ALA A 130 -12.39 10.82 6.78
C ALA A 130 -12.67 11.28 5.33
N ALA A 131 -11.71 11.08 4.41
CA ALA A 131 -11.88 11.35 2.99
C ALA A 131 -12.85 10.36 2.31
N ARG A 132 -12.71 9.06 2.61
CA ARG A 132 -13.60 7.99 2.11
C ARG A 132 -15.04 8.17 2.61
N ASP A 133 -15.24 8.58 3.86
CA ASP A 133 -16.56 8.87 4.42
C ASP A 133 -17.24 10.06 3.74
N ALA A 134 -16.48 11.12 3.43
CA ALA A 134 -16.99 12.23 2.62
C ALA A 134 -17.33 11.79 1.21
N TYR A 135 -16.48 10.96 0.61
CA TYR A 135 -16.71 10.43 -0.71
C TYR A 135 -17.95 9.51 -0.78
N ALA A 136 -18.17 8.66 0.22
CA ALA A 136 -19.39 7.84 0.33
C ALA A 136 -20.66 8.71 0.40
N ARG A 137 -20.62 9.80 1.19
CA ARG A 137 -21.71 10.79 1.22
C ARG A 137 -21.88 11.47 -0.15
N TYR A 138 -20.79 11.80 -0.82
CA TYR A 138 -20.81 12.40 -2.16
C TYR A 138 -21.50 11.50 -3.19
N GLN A 139 -21.22 10.19 -3.17
CA GLN A 139 -21.81 9.24 -4.11
C GLN A 139 -23.34 9.16 -3.99
N MET A 140 -23.88 9.29 -2.78
CA MET A 140 -25.32 9.20 -2.52
C MET A 140 -26.05 10.55 -2.60
N ALA A 141 -25.31 11.66 -2.61
CA ALA A 141 -25.87 13.01 -2.62
C ALA A 141 -26.31 13.49 -4.01
N SER A 142 -27.32 14.36 -4.03
CA SER A 142 -27.75 15.08 -5.24
C SER A 142 -26.67 16.06 -5.73
N PRO A 143 -26.70 16.49 -7.00
CA PRO A 143 -25.70 17.41 -7.55
C PRO A 143 -25.50 18.69 -6.74
N LEU A 144 -26.57 19.23 -6.13
CA LEU A 144 -26.48 20.44 -5.31
C LEU A 144 -25.87 20.16 -3.93
N GLU A 145 -26.28 19.08 -3.27
CA GLU A 145 -25.76 18.70 -1.95
C GLU A 145 -24.26 18.39 -1.98
N ARG A 146 -23.76 17.85 -3.10
CA ARG A 146 -22.33 17.55 -3.31
C ARG A 146 -21.42 18.77 -3.11
N LEU A 147 -21.91 19.98 -3.40
CA LEU A 147 -21.13 21.21 -3.23
C LEU A 147 -20.81 21.51 -1.77
N ALA A 148 -21.64 21.05 -0.83
CA ALA A 148 -21.45 21.27 0.60
C ALA A 148 -20.68 20.14 1.30
N ILE A 149 -20.32 19.07 0.58
CA ILE A 149 -19.67 17.90 1.18
C ILE A 149 -18.17 18.14 1.28
N ALA A 150 -17.67 18.10 2.52
CA ALA A 150 -16.26 18.08 2.86
C ALA A 150 -15.93 16.93 3.84
N PRO A 151 -14.66 16.48 3.87
CA PRO A 151 -14.14 15.60 4.92
C PRO A 151 -14.29 16.19 6.30
N LYS A 152 -14.73 15.36 7.25
CA LYS A 152 -14.78 15.71 8.66
C LYS A 152 -13.62 15.00 9.36
N VAL A 153 -12.57 15.75 9.63
CA VAL A 153 -11.36 15.24 10.28
C VAL A 153 -11.58 15.21 11.79
N SER A 154 -11.29 14.08 12.43
CA SER A 154 -11.39 13.93 13.89
C SER A 154 -10.43 14.89 14.61
N PRO A 155 -10.79 15.43 15.78
CA PRO A 155 -9.96 16.40 16.51
C PRO A 155 -8.57 15.85 16.88
N GLU A 156 -8.45 14.54 17.11
CA GLU A 156 -7.17 13.85 17.39
C GLU A 156 -6.14 14.04 16.27
N LEU A 157 -6.58 14.14 15.01
CA LEU A 157 -5.72 14.32 13.85
C LEU A 157 -5.31 15.80 13.63
N LEU A 158 -5.95 16.72 14.36
CA LEU A 158 -5.66 18.16 14.33
C LEU A 158 -4.69 18.58 15.45
N GLU A 159 -4.26 17.63 16.28
CA GLU A 159 -3.28 17.88 17.33
C GLU A 159 -1.96 18.44 16.76
N PRO A 160 -1.27 19.33 17.49
CA PRO A 160 -0.04 19.98 17.00
C PRO A 160 1.05 19.01 16.51
N LYS A 161 1.12 17.80 17.08
CA LYS A 161 2.08 16.76 16.70
C LYS A 161 1.97 16.34 15.23
N TRP A 162 0.77 16.39 14.64
CA TRP A 162 0.52 15.99 13.25
C TRP A 162 0.75 17.07 12.21
N VAL A 163 0.89 18.34 12.63
CA VAL A 163 0.96 19.48 11.68
C VAL A 163 2.13 19.36 10.71
N ARG A 164 3.28 18.87 11.19
CA ARG A 164 4.46 18.67 10.34
C ARG A 164 4.26 17.54 9.34
N LEU A 165 3.66 16.43 9.79
CA LEU A 165 3.33 15.29 8.94
C LEU A 165 2.32 15.70 7.87
N ASP A 166 1.22 16.35 8.23
CA ASP A 166 0.18 16.81 7.31
C ASP A 166 0.76 17.71 6.21
N ARG A 167 1.58 18.70 6.58
CA ARG A 167 2.24 19.59 5.59
C ARG A 167 3.18 18.84 4.65
N LYS A 168 3.96 17.89 5.18
CA LYS A 168 4.89 17.09 4.37
C LYS A 168 4.11 16.19 3.41
N VAL A 169 3.10 15.47 3.90
CA VAL A 169 2.26 14.59 3.08
C VAL A 169 1.46 15.39 2.05
N MET A 170 0.92 16.55 2.42
CA MET A 170 0.28 17.47 1.47
C MET A 170 1.21 17.84 0.33
N THR A 171 2.46 18.21 0.63
CA THR A 171 3.46 18.55 -0.38
C THR A 171 3.73 17.35 -1.31
N LEU A 172 3.87 16.15 -0.74
CA LEU A 172 4.08 14.92 -1.49
C LEU A 172 2.89 14.62 -2.44
N VAL A 173 1.67 14.72 -1.93
CA VAL A 173 0.44 14.47 -2.70
C VAL A 173 0.28 15.50 -3.82
N LEU A 174 0.49 16.79 -3.54
CA LEU A 174 0.45 17.86 -4.55
C LEU A 174 1.54 17.69 -5.62
N ASN A 175 2.70 17.16 -5.27
CA ASN A 175 3.77 16.90 -6.25
C ASN A 175 3.44 15.73 -7.17
N ALA A 176 2.74 14.71 -6.67
CA ALA A 176 2.30 13.57 -7.46
C ALA A 176 1.19 13.89 -8.48
N MET A 177 0.39 14.94 -8.24
CA MET A 177 -0.74 15.28 -9.12
C MET A 177 -0.29 15.72 -10.53
N PRO A 178 -0.96 15.28 -11.62
CA PRO A 178 -0.79 15.89 -12.92
C PRO A 178 -1.34 17.32 -12.93
N LYS A 179 -0.95 18.11 -13.95
CA LYS A 179 -1.27 19.55 -14.03
C LYS A 179 -2.77 19.84 -13.90
N THR A 180 -3.60 19.07 -14.60
CA THR A 180 -5.06 19.18 -14.60
C THR A 180 -5.67 18.99 -13.21
N VAL A 181 -5.16 18.02 -12.46
CA VAL A 181 -5.62 17.70 -11.10
C VAL A 181 -5.13 18.76 -10.10
N LYS A 182 -3.94 19.33 -10.28
CA LYS A 182 -3.48 20.48 -9.47
C LYS A 182 -4.37 21.69 -9.65
N GLU A 183 -4.81 21.97 -10.88
CA GLU A 183 -5.73 23.09 -11.17
C GLU A 183 -7.09 22.92 -10.45
N ASP A 184 -7.62 21.69 -10.35
CA ASP A 184 -8.82 21.39 -9.54
C ASP A 184 -8.56 21.64 -8.04
N ALA A 185 -7.42 21.17 -7.52
CA ALA A 185 -7.05 21.38 -6.12
C ALA A 185 -6.95 22.88 -5.76
N VAL A 186 -6.38 23.70 -6.68
CA VAL A 186 -6.33 25.15 -6.53
C VAL A 186 -7.74 25.75 -6.57
N THR A 187 -8.58 25.32 -7.51
CA THR A 187 -9.97 25.78 -7.64
C THR A 187 -10.77 25.56 -6.36
N HIS A 188 -10.63 24.38 -5.75
CA HIS A 188 -11.30 24.01 -4.50
C HIS A 188 -10.59 24.47 -3.23
N ARG A 189 -9.48 25.23 -3.35
CA ARG A 189 -8.68 25.73 -2.22
C ARG A 189 -8.38 24.62 -1.21
N VAL A 190 -7.85 23.50 -1.70
CA VAL A 190 -7.51 22.34 -0.87
C VAL A 190 -6.43 22.74 0.14
N THR A 191 -6.74 22.61 1.43
CA THR A 191 -5.84 23.01 2.54
C THR A 191 -5.38 21.87 3.43
N SER A 192 -6.04 20.70 3.39
CA SER A 192 -5.72 19.54 4.24
C SER A 192 -5.63 18.25 3.45
N VAL A 193 -4.83 17.28 3.92
CA VAL A 193 -4.61 16.01 3.21
C VAL A 193 -5.92 15.25 3.01
N ALA A 194 -6.80 15.25 4.02
CA ALA A 194 -8.14 14.68 3.89
C ALA A 194 -8.93 15.29 2.73
N THR A 195 -8.88 16.62 2.58
CA THR A 195 -9.56 17.32 1.47
C THR A 195 -8.92 16.97 0.13
N ALA A 196 -7.60 16.88 0.05
CA ALA A 196 -6.90 16.47 -1.17
C ALA A 196 -7.31 15.06 -1.60
N LEU A 197 -7.26 14.09 -0.68
CA LEU A 197 -7.64 12.70 -0.94
C LEU A 197 -9.12 12.59 -1.36
N TYR A 198 -10.02 13.32 -0.69
CA TYR A 198 -11.43 13.37 -1.08
C TYR A 198 -11.64 13.90 -2.50
N ARG A 199 -10.94 14.98 -2.87
CA ARG A 199 -10.99 15.52 -4.22
C ARG A 199 -10.47 14.54 -5.25
N LEU A 200 -9.37 13.86 -4.96
CA LEU A 200 -8.84 12.79 -5.82
C LEU A 200 -9.86 11.67 -6.02
N HIS A 201 -10.52 11.22 -4.96
CA HIS A 201 -11.62 10.25 -5.08
C HIS A 201 -12.74 10.77 -6.01
N VAL A 202 -13.17 12.03 -5.88
CA VAL A 202 -14.22 12.59 -6.74
C VAL A 202 -13.80 12.65 -8.22
N LEU A 203 -12.54 12.99 -8.51
CA LEU A 203 -12.04 13.13 -9.88
C LEU A 203 -11.78 11.79 -10.57
N TYR A 204 -11.04 10.89 -9.91
CA TYR A 204 -10.62 9.60 -10.46
C TYR A 204 -11.71 8.54 -10.37
N SER A 205 -12.71 8.77 -9.54
CA SER A 205 -13.76 7.81 -9.22
C SER A 205 -15.07 8.55 -8.98
N PRO A 206 -15.69 9.18 -9.99
CA PRO A 206 -16.90 9.99 -9.76
C PRO A 206 -18.12 9.18 -9.29
N GLY A 207 -18.10 7.85 -9.40
CA GLY A 207 -19.17 6.94 -9.00
C GLY A 207 -20.43 7.09 -9.86
N GLY A 208 -20.32 7.65 -11.07
CA GLY A 208 -21.44 7.88 -11.98
C GLY A 208 -21.88 6.62 -12.73
N THR A 209 -23.02 6.70 -13.43
CA THR A 209 -23.52 5.60 -14.29
C THR A 209 -22.51 5.19 -15.35
N ALA A 210 -21.74 6.15 -15.89
CA ALA A 210 -20.69 5.87 -16.87
C ALA A 210 -19.55 5.00 -16.32
N GLU A 211 -19.05 5.30 -15.12
CA GLU A 211 -18.02 4.48 -14.46
C GLU A 211 -18.55 3.09 -14.14
N ARG A 212 -19.79 3.00 -13.62
CA ARG A 212 -20.44 1.72 -13.34
C ARG A 212 -20.55 0.85 -14.60
N ALA A 213 -21.00 1.43 -15.72
CA ALA A 213 -21.09 0.74 -17.00
C ALA A 213 -19.72 0.33 -17.56
N ALA A 214 -18.71 1.19 -17.41
CA ALA A 214 -17.34 0.90 -17.83
C ALA A 214 -16.76 -0.30 -17.07
N ILE A 215 -16.90 -0.35 -15.73
CA ILE A 215 -16.44 -1.47 -14.92
C ILE A 215 -17.08 -2.78 -15.36
N LEU A 216 -18.41 -2.81 -15.55
CA LEU A 216 -19.10 -4.01 -16.03
C LEU A 216 -18.60 -4.45 -17.40
N LYS A 217 -18.38 -3.50 -18.32
CA LYS A 217 -17.79 -3.78 -19.63
C LYS A 217 -16.38 -4.35 -19.53
N HIS A 218 -15.55 -3.86 -18.61
CA HIS A 218 -14.22 -4.43 -18.38
C HIS A 218 -14.29 -5.86 -17.82
N LEU A 219 -15.32 -6.19 -17.02
CA LEU A 219 -15.54 -7.53 -16.50
C LEU A 219 -15.99 -8.55 -17.56
N GLU A 220 -16.61 -8.10 -18.65
CA GLU A 220 -16.90 -8.94 -19.83
C GLU A 220 -15.62 -9.36 -20.58
N GLY A 221 -14.47 -8.78 -20.24
CA GLY A 221 -13.17 -9.09 -20.82
C GLY A 221 -12.96 -8.51 -22.22
N ALA A 222 -11.69 -8.33 -22.57
CA ALA A 222 -11.27 -7.96 -23.91
C ALA A 222 -10.08 -8.83 -24.30
N SER A 223 -9.97 -9.17 -25.59
CA SER A 223 -8.84 -9.95 -26.08
C SER A 223 -7.53 -9.18 -25.83
N ALA A 224 -6.59 -9.82 -25.14
CA ALA A 224 -5.28 -9.25 -24.83
C ALA A 224 -4.19 -9.65 -25.84
N GLY A 225 -4.59 -10.22 -26.98
CA GLY A 225 -3.67 -10.67 -28.03
C GLY A 225 -2.97 -12.00 -27.69
N GLU A 226 -1.86 -12.26 -28.38
CA GLU A 226 -1.09 -13.51 -28.27
C GLU A 226 0.07 -13.43 -27.27
N SER A 227 0.43 -12.22 -26.82
CA SER A 227 1.59 -12.00 -25.97
C SER A 227 1.30 -12.40 -24.53
N ILE A 228 2.00 -13.42 -24.02
CA ILE A 228 1.82 -13.94 -22.66
C ILE A 228 1.91 -12.82 -21.60
N SER A 229 2.85 -11.87 -21.77
CA SER A 229 3.00 -10.77 -20.81
C SER A 229 1.82 -9.79 -20.82
N GLU A 230 1.25 -9.51 -21.99
CA GLU A 230 0.09 -8.62 -22.14
C GLU A 230 -1.16 -9.28 -21.57
N VAL A 231 -1.32 -10.60 -21.79
CA VAL A 231 -2.45 -11.38 -21.27
C VAL A 231 -2.40 -11.46 -19.74
N ILE A 232 -1.22 -11.67 -19.15
CA ILE A 232 -1.03 -11.59 -17.68
C ILE A 232 -1.42 -10.21 -17.16
N ALA A 233 -0.97 -9.13 -17.82
CA ALA A 233 -1.32 -7.78 -17.42
C ALA A 233 -2.83 -7.52 -17.50
N ALA A 234 -3.49 -8.00 -18.56
CA ALA A 234 -4.93 -7.92 -18.76
C ALA A 234 -5.72 -8.73 -17.70
N LEU A 235 -5.28 -9.96 -17.37
CA LEU A 235 -5.88 -10.76 -16.31
C LEU A 235 -5.78 -10.06 -14.94
N ARG A 236 -4.62 -9.50 -14.59
CA ARG A 236 -4.47 -8.73 -13.34
C ARG A 236 -5.32 -7.47 -13.35
N LYS A 237 -5.41 -6.76 -14.48
CA LYS A 237 -6.30 -5.60 -14.64
C LYS A 237 -7.77 -6.00 -14.46
N TRP A 238 -8.22 -7.09 -15.08
CA TRP A 238 -9.56 -7.66 -14.91
C TRP A 238 -9.88 -7.96 -13.44
N ARG A 239 -8.95 -8.60 -12.71
CA ARG A 239 -9.13 -8.90 -11.28
C ARG A 239 -9.29 -7.64 -10.43
N ARG A 240 -8.55 -6.57 -10.76
CA ARG A 240 -8.70 -5.26 -10.10
C ARG A 240 -10.06 -4.63 -10.37
N TYR A 241 -10.59 -4.70 -11.60
CA TYR A 241 -11.97 -4.25 -11.87
C TYR A 241 -13.00 -5.06 -11.09
N LEU A 242 -12.77 -6.35 -10.85
CA LEU A 242 -13.67 -7.16 -10.03
C LEU A 242 -13.68 -6.67 -8.57
N THR A 243 -12.50 -6.43 -7.99
CA THR A 243 -12.40 -5.81 -6.65
C THR A 243 -13.08 -4.45 -6.61
N ARG A 244 -12.83 -3.61 -7.62
CA ARG A 244 -13.43 -2.29 -7.76
C ARG A 244 -14.96 -2.34 -7.84
N SER A 245 -15.52 -3.33 -8.54
CA SER A 245 -16.97 -3.52 -8.62
C SER A 245 -17.59 -3.80 -7.24
N ALA A 246 -16.88 -4.54 -6.38
CA ALA A 246 -17.31 -4.81 -5.01
C ALA A 246 -17.22 -3.55 -4.13
N GLU A 247 -16.14 -2.76 -4.25
CA GLU A 247 -15.98 -1.48 -3.54
C GLU A 247 -17.12 -0.50 -3.87
N MET A 248 -17.53 -0.46 -5.13
CA MET A 248 -18.61 0.41 -5.59
C MET A 248 -20.01 -0.18 -5.37
N GLN A 249 -20.11 -1.34 -4.71
CA GLN A 249 -21.37 -2.05 -4.41
C GLN A 249 -22.18 -2.37 -5.68
N LEU A 250 -21.50 -2.63 -6.80
CA LEU A 250 -22.17 -3.17 -7.98
C LEU A 250 -22.47 -4.64 -7.73
N THR A 251 -23.64 -5.10 -8.17
CA THR A 251 -23.88 -6.52 -8.34
C THR A 251 -22.93 -7.02 -9.42
N ALA A 252 -21.99 -7.89 -9.04
CA ALA A 252 -21.09 -8.53 -9.99
C ALA A 252 -21.92 -9.25 -11.06
N PRO A 253 -21.48 -9.24 -12.34
CA PRO A 253 -22.10 -10.02 -13.39
C PRO A 253 -22.25 -11.50 -13.00
N ASP A 254 -23.21 -12.18 -13.65
CA ASP A 254 -23.38 -13.62 -13.51
C ASP A 254 -22.03 -14.35 -13.68
N PRO A 255 -21.74 -15.41 -12.89
CA PRO A 255 -20.48 -16.15 -12.99
C PRO A 255 -20.15 -16.63 -14.42
N SER A 256 -21.16 -16.93 -15.24
CA SER A 256 -20.95 -17.34 -16.64
C SER A 256 -20.40 -16.20 -17.49
N ILE A 257 -20.80 -14.95 -17.21
CA ILE A 257 -20.27 -13.75 -17.88
C ILE A 257 -18.82 -13.51 -17.45
N LEU A 258 -18.53 -13.63 -16.15
CA LEU A 258 -17.17 -13.49 -15.63
C LEU A 258 -16.24 -14.55 -16.22
N LEU A 259 -16.71 -15.81 -16.29
CA LEU A 259 -15.98 -16.90 -16.94
C LEU A 259 -15.69 -16.59 -18.40
N LYS A 260 -16.71 -16.16 -19.16
CA LYS A 260 -16.54 -15.73 -20.55
C LYS A 260 -15.52 -14.60 -20.68
N GLY A 261 -15.49 -13.66 -19.74
CA GLY A 261 -14.51 -12.57 -19.75
C GLY A 261 -13.07 -13.06 -19.58
N VAL A 262 -12.83 -13.96 -18.62
CA VAL A 262 -11.52 -14.60 -18.46
C VAL A 262 -11.13 -15.39 -19.71
N GLU A 263 -12.05 -16.18 -20.27
CA GLU A 263 -11.82 -16.96 -21.50
C GLU A 263 -11.50 -16.07 -22.70
N THR A 264 -12.16 -14.91 -22.82
CA THR A 264 -11.93 -13.95 -23.89
C THR A 264 -10.54 -13.33 -23.79
N ILE A 265 -10.07 -13.02 -22.57
CA ILE A 265 -8.73 -12.47 -22.34
C ILE A 265 -7.65 -13.46 -22.79
N ILE A 266 -7.83 -14.75 -22.49
CA ILE A 266 -6.80 -15.78 -22.71
C ILE A 266 -6.86 -16.45 -24.09
N ALA A 267 -7.98 -16.32 -24.82
CA ALA A 267 -8.29 -17.12 -26.01
C ALA A 267 -7.15 -17.18 -27.06
N ALA A 268 -6.66 -16.02 -27.49
CA ALA A 268 -5.64 -15.94 -28.55
C ALA A 268 -4.29 -16.54 -28.11
N CYS A 269 -3.89 -16.30 -26.87
CA CYS A 269 -2.67 -16.90 -26.29
C CYS A 269 -2.78 -18.42 -26.18
N VAL A 270 -3.91 -18.92 -25.70
CA VAL A 270 -4.13 -20.36 -25.50
C VAL A 270 -4.19 -21.11 -26.84
N GLN A 271 -4.75 -20.51 -27.89
CA GLN A 271 -4.75 -21.10 -29.24
C GLN A 271 -3.34 -21.31 -29.80
N LYS A 272 -2.40 -20.44 -29.47
CA LYS A 272 -0.99 -20.54 -29.89
C LYS A 272 -0.21 -21.62 -29.12
N HIS A 273 -0.58 -21.85 -27.86
CA HIS A 273 0.10 -22.77 -26.96
C HIS A 273 -0.77 -24.00 -26.64
N GLY A 274 -0.74 -25.00 -27.52
CA GLY A 274 -1.61 -26.19 -27.43
C GLY A 274 -1.51 -26.95 -26.09
N GLU A 275 -0.34 -27.00 -25.47
CA GLU A 275 -0.16 -27.61 -24.14
C GLU A 275 -0.90 -26.85 -23.03
N MET A 276 -0.86 -25.52 -23.06
CA MET A 276 -1.60 -24.65 -22.14
C MET A 276 -3.11 -24.83 -22.33
N SER A 277 -3.57 -24.95 -23.58
CA SER A 277 -4.97 -25.23 -23.91
C SER A 277 -5.46 -26.54 -23.27
N PHE A 278 -4.63 -27.58 -23.32
CA PHE A 278 -4.95 -28.87 -22.70
C PHE A 278 -5.08 -28.76 -21.18
N ARG A 279 -4.10 -28.13 -20.50
CA ARG A 279 -4.13 -27.98 -19.04
C ARG A 279 -5.30 -27.13 -18.56
N LEU A 280 -5.61 -26.04 -19.25
CA LEU A 280 -6.77 -25.20 -18.91
C LEU A 280 -8.09 -25.91 -19.19
N SER A 281 -8.17 -26.75 -20.23
CA SER A 281 -9.34 -27.59 -20.48
C SER A 281 -9.56 -28.63 -19.38
N LEU A 282 -8.46 -29.21 -18.84
CA LEU A 282 -8.52 -30.11 -17.69
C LEU A 282 -9.03 -29.37 -16.44
N ALA A 283 -8.47 -28.21 -16.11
CA ALA A 283 -8.92 -27.39 -14.99
C ALA A 283 -10.38 -26.96 -15.13
N ARG A 284 -10.83 -26.61 -16.34
CA ARG A 284 -12.22 -26.28 -16.65
C ARG A 284 -13.17 -27.44 -16.33
N ASN A 285 -12.77 -28.67 -16.66
CA ASN A 285 -13.56 -29.87 -16.39
C ASN A 285 -13.58 -30.22 -14.90
N GLU A 286 -12.43 -30.17 -14.23
CA GLU A 286 -12.30 -30.43 -12.79
C GLU A 286 -13.18 -29.47 -11.96
N LEU A 287 -13.19 -28.19 -12.32
CA LEU A 287 -14.01 -27.17 -11.68
C LEU A 287 -15.49 -27.18 -12.14
N GLN A 288 -15.87 -28.10 -13.03
CA GLN A 288 -17.24 -28.25 -13.57
C GLN A 288 -17.84 -26.94 -14.12
N LEU A 289 -17.01 -26.07 -14.68
CA LEU A 289 -17.41 -24.72 -15.12
C LEU A 289 -18.47 -24.73 -16.22
N GLN A 290 -18.57 -25.82 -16.98
CA GLN A 290 -19.59 -26.03 -18.02
C GLN A 290 -21.00 -26.21 -17.45
N ASN A 291 -21.11 -26.79 -16.25
CA ASN A 291 -22.39 -27.22 -15.69
C ASN A 291 -22.86 -26.29 -14.56
N ARG A 292 -21.93 -25.75 -13.77
CA ARG A 292 -22.25 -24.93 -12.59
C ARG A 292 -21.16 -23.90 -12.31
N PRO A 293 -21.04 -22.84 -13.13
CA PRO A 293 -20.13 -21.75 -12.84
C PRO A 293 -20.59 -21.01 -11.56
N THR A 294 -19.66 -20.79 -10.64
CA THR A 294 -19.86 -19.98 -9.42
C THR A 294 -18.73 -18.97 -9.32
N ASN A 295 -18.92 -17.89 -8.56
CA ASN A 295 -17.86 -16.88 -8.41
C ASN A 295 -16.55 -17.49 -7.89
N GLU A 296 -16.63 -18.46 -6.97
CA GLU A 296 -15.45 -19.15 -6.43
C GLU A 296 -14.76 -20.02 -7.49
N THR A 297 -15.52 -20.83 -8.23
CA THR A 297 -14.93 -21.71 -9.26
C THR A 297 -14.34 -20.93 -10.43
N VAL A 298 -14.95 -19.79 -10.80
CA VAL A 298 -14.40 -18.88 -11.81
C VAL A 298 -13.10 -18.23 -11.34
N LEU A 299 -13.01 -17.82 -10.08
CA LEU A 299 -11.78 -17.29 -9.52
C LEU A 299 -10.67 -18.34 -9.44
N ARG A 300 -10.98 -19.59 -9.10
CA ARG A 300 -10.01 -20.69 -9.19
C ARG A 300 -9.52 -20.91 -10.62
N PHE A 301 -10.42 -20.87 -11.60
CA PHE A 301 -10.04 -20.97 -13.00
C PHE A 301 -9.14 -19.82 -13.45
N TYR A 302 -9.45 -18.60 -13.00
CA TYR A 302 -8.57 -17.44 -13.17
C TYR A 302 -7.17 -17.68 -12.61
N ASP A 303 -7.07 -18.24 -11.39
CA ASP A 303 -5.78 -18.53 -10.75
C ASP A 303 -5.00 -19.59 -11.54
N HIS A 304 -5.66 -20.65 -12.03
CA HIS A 304 -5.05 -21.64 -12.92
C HIS A 304 -4.54 -21.00 -14.22
N ALA A 305 -5.36 -20.18 -14.89
CA ALA A 305 -4.98 -19.47 -16.11
C ALA A 305 -3.77 -18.57 -15.89
N LEU A 306 -3.77 -17.80 -14.80
CA LEU A 306 -2.67 -16.92 -14.46
C LEU A 306 -1.38 -17.69 -14.15
N ALA A 307 -1.47 -18.80 -13.41
CA ALA A 307 -0.32 -19.64 -13.07
C ALA A 307 0.31 -20.28 -14.32
N GLU A 308 -0.50 -20.82 -15.22
CA GLU A 308 -0.05 -21.42 -16.48
C GLU A 308 0.70 -20.42 -17.36
N MET A 309 0.16 -19.19 -17.48
CA MET A 309 0.82 -18.13 -18.25
C MET A 309 2.13 -17.67 -17.61
N GLN A 310 2.20 -17.60 -16.28
CA GLN A 310 3.43 -17.24 -15.59
C GLN A 310 4.51 -18.31 -15.73
N GLN A 311 4.14 -19.59 -15.75
CA GLN A 311 5.08 -20.69 -15.99
C GLN A 311 5.61 -20.70 -17.43
N ALA A 312 4.79 -20.28 -18.40
CA ALA A 312 5.18 -20.19 -19.79
C ALA A 312 6.12 -19.00 -20.10
N LEU A 313 6.27 -18.04 -19.17
CA LEU A 313 7.28 -17.00 -19.31
C LEU A 313 8.68 -17.63 -19.14
N PRO A 314 9.61 -17.43 -20.08
CA PRO A 314 10.99 -17.83 -19.86
C PRO A 314 11.50 -17.12 -18.61
N VAL A 315 11.95 -17.89 -17.60
CA VAL A 315 12.60 -17.34 -16.41
C VAL A 315 13.90 -16.66 -16.86
N LYS A 316 13.78 -15.40 -17.26
CA LYS A 316 14.94 -14.51 -17.39
C LYS A 316 15.30 -14.11 -15.96
N TRP A 317 15.99 -15.01 -15.25
CA TRP A 317 16.90 -14.53 -14.24
C TRP A 317 17.81 -13.54 -14.96
N ALA A 318 17.74 -12.27 -14.57
CA ALA A 318 18.63 -11.25 -15.08
C ALA A 318 20.04 -11.53 -14.55
N ASN A 319 20.70 -12.57 -15.07
CA ASN A 319 22.14 -12.56 -15.16
C ASN A 319 22.46 -11.44 -16.13
N LYS A 320 22.85 -10.29 -15.58
CA LYS A 320 23.64 -9.32 -16.33
C LYS A 320 24.72 -10.11 -17.08
N PRO A 321 24.83 -10.02 -18.41
CA PRO A 321 25.91 -10.67 -19.13
C PRO A 321 27.19 -9.94 -18.77
N GLY A 322 27.94 -10.47 -17.79
CA GLY A 322 29.18 -9.83 -17.35
C GLY A 322 29.84 -10.42 -16.10
N GLU A 323 29.12 -11.15 -15.25
CA GLU A 323 29.74 -11.65 -14.00
C GLU A 323 29.62 -13.17 -13.90
N GLN A 324 30.64 -13.84 -14.45
CA GLN A 324 30.92 -15.24 -14.11
C GLN A 324 31.26 -15.30 -12.61
N PRO A 325 30.53 -16.07 -11.78
CA PRO A 325 30.85 -16.21 -10.37
C PRO A 325 32.13 -17.04 -10.25
N ARG A 326 33.27 -16.38 -10.05
CA ARG A 326 34.54 -17.05 -9.74
C ARG A 326 34.46 -17.60 -8.31
N ILE A 327 34.14 -18.88 -8.19
CA ILE A 327 34.37 -19.65 -6.98
C ILE A 327 35.89 -19.69 -6.76
N LYS A 328 36.41 -18.90 -5.82
CA LYS A 328 37.81 -18.99 -5.39
C LYS A 328 37.98 -20.28 -4.60
N ALA A 329 38.52 -21.30 -5.26
CA ALA A 329 39.08 -22.46 -4.58
C ALA A 329 40.29 -22.01 -3.73
N ILE A 330 40.21 -22.23 -2.43
CA ILE A 330 41.35 -22.21 -1.52
C ILE A 330 42.19 -23.45 -1.83
N GLY A 331 43.42 -23.24 -2.29
CA GLY A 331 44.37 -24.28 -2.64
C GLY A 331 45.80 -23.79 -2.44
N ALA A 332 46.44 -24.33 -1.40
CA ALA A 332 47.82 -24.10 -1.01
C ALA A 332 48.81 -24.69 -2.03
N GLY A 333 50.03 -24.15 -2.03
CA GLY A 333 51.23 -24.96 -2.26
C GLY A 333 51.88 -24.88 -3.64
N THR A 334 53.09 -24.30 -3.64
CA THR A 334 54.31 -24.77 -4.33
C THR A 334 54.28 -24.94 -5.85
N GLY A 335 55.06 -24.10 -6.54
CA GLY A 335 55.46 -24.33 -7.92
C GLY A 335 56.64 -25.30 -8.02
N GLU A 336 56.73 -26.01 -9.15
CA GLU A 336 57.91 -26.12 -10.02
C GLU A 336 57.61 -26.97 -11.28
N ALA A 337 58.39 -26.70 -12.34
CA ALA A 337 58.68 -27.49 -13.55
C ALA A 337 57.57 -27.68 -14.62
N SER A 338 57.72 -27.08 -15.82
CA SER A 338 58.40 -27.60 -17.04
C SER A 338 57.46 -28.51 -17.87
N THR A 339 57.19 -28.35 -19.17
CA THR A 339 58.11 -28.38 -20.33
C THR A 339 57.43 -27.91 -21.63
N ASN A 340 58.28 -27.51 -22.58
CA ASN A 340 58.07 -27.11 -23.98
C ASN A 340 57.15 -27.96 -24.90
N SER A 341 56.43 -27.22 -25.76
CA SER A 341 56.14 -27.35 -27.21
C SER A 341 55.80 -28.70 -27.90
N SER A 342 54.63 -28.69 -28.56
CA SER A 342 54.15 -29.20 -29.87
C SER A 342 54.95 -30.29 -30.64
N PRO A 343 54.30 -31.15 -31.47
CA PRO A 343 54.06 -30.75 -32.89
C PRO A 343 52.88 -31.42 -33.65
N THR A 344 52.53 -30.81 -34.81
CA THR A 344 52.15 -31.41 -36.13
C THR A 344 50.85 -32.23 -36.27
N ALA A 345 50.13 -32.29 -37.40
CA ALA A 345 50.16 -31.68 -38.75
C ALA A 345 48.85 -32.04 -39.49
N SER A 346 48.46 -31.22 -40.47
CA SER A 346 47.36 -31.46 -41.43
C SER A 346 47.67 -32.57 -42.46
N PRO A 347 46.72 -32.95 -43.35
CA PRO A 347 46.75 -32.36 -44.69
C PRO A 347 45.37 -32.13 -45.37
N ASN A 348 45.46 -31.57 -46.57
CA ASN A 348 44.57 -30.66 -47.30
C ASN A 348 43.94 -31.32 -48.56
N LYS A 349 42.73 -30.88 -48.98
CA LYS A 349 42.19 -30.78 -50.38
C LYS A 349 40.65 -30.64 -50.34
N GLY A 350 39.95 -29.75 -51.04
CA GLY A 350 40.32 -28.63 -51.92
C GLY A 350 39.05 -28.00 -52.55
N SER A 351 39.08 -26.66 -52.72
CA SER A 351 38.61 -25.85 -53.87
C SER A 351 37.12 -25.75 -54.28
N ARG A 352 36.53 -24.55 -54.08
CA ARG A 352 35.87 -23.58 -55.02
C ARG A 352 34.76 -22.81 -54.28
N GLY A 353 34.64 -21.48 -54.24
CA GLY A 353 35.38 -20.36 -54.81
C GLY A 353 34.79 -19.01 -54.34
N THR A 354 35.56 -17.93 -54.57
CA THR A 354 35.20 -16.48 -54.66
C THR A 354 34.56 -15.81 -53.42
N ALA A 355 35.25 -15.03 -52.58
CA ALA A 355 35.95 -13.74 -52.74
C ALA A 355 35.05 -12.48 -52.76
N SER A 356 34.94 -11.79 -51.60
CA SER A 356 35.17 -10.34 -51.38
C SER A 356 34.70 -9.95 -49.95
N THR A 357 35.58 -9.66 -48.98
CA THR A 357 36.08 -8.31 -48.59
C THR A 357 35.05 -7.16 -48.59
N THR A 358 34.49 -6.91 -47.39
CA THR A 358 34.22 -5.64 -46.64
C THR A 358 34.27 -4.28 -47.38
N PRO A 359 33.57 -3.19 -46.95
CA PRO A 359 33.30 -2.81 -45.53
C PRO A 359 31.99 -2.04 -45.20
N CYS A 360 31.83 -1.75 -43.90
CA CYS A 360 30.77 -0.99 -43.24
C CYS A 360 30.64 0.49 -43.69
N LYS A 361 29.38 0.95 -43.73
CA LYS A 361 28.90 2.32 -43.99
C LYS A 361 29.35 3.30 -42.89
N PHE A 362 30.31 4.18 -43.19
CA PHE A 362 30.42 5.46 -42.47
C PHE A 362 31.00 6.62 -43.29
N PHE A 363 31.04 6.55 -44.63
CA PHE A 363 31.46 7.69 -45.46
C PHE A 363 30.72 7.67 -46.80
N LEU A 364 29.67 8.48 -46.93
CA LEU A 364 29.25 9.09 -48.20
C LEU A 364 28.53 10.40 -47.83
N SER A 365 29.28 11.50 -47.91
CA SER A 365 28.80 12.87 -47.98
C SER A 365 29.32 13.44 -49.29
N GLU A 366 28.48 13.42 -50.32
CA GLU A 366 28.21 14.49 -51.29
C GLU A 366 27.07 14.05 -52.22
#